data_AF-A0A3C1VS10-F1
#
_entry.id   AF-A0A3C1VS10-F1
#
_cell.length_a   1.000
_cell.length_b   1.000
_cell.length_c   1.000
_cell.angle_alpha   90.00
_cell.angle_beta   90.00
_cell.angle_gamma   90.00
#
_symmetry.space_group_name_H-M   'P 1'
#
loop_
_entity.id
_entity.type
_entity.pdbx_description
1 polymer ?
#
loop_
_entity_poly.entity_id
_entity_poly.type
_entity_poly.pdbx_seq_one_letter_code
_entity_poly.pdbx_strand_id
1 'polypeptide(L)'
;MLGAEQSICGNLRAMVEQAGKPHEKDSASAPMLAATDLYCERDDRILFEKLNFQLQEGQVLQIKGDNGSGKTTLLRMLCGLNDSYEGELSWYGQPMSECADAFYDALLYIGHRVGVNKILTPRENLAWSCSLRRQVRNDEIDSALLKVGLRGFEDSQCFTLSAGPHPRGSPTRAMVSG
;
A
#
# COMPACT_ATOMS: atom_id res chain seq x y z
N MET A 1 6.75 -23.37 -6.65
CA MET A 1 5.74 -24.35 -6.20
C MET A 1 5.24 -23.84 -4.85
N LEU A 2 4.01 -23.40 -4.61
CA LEU A 2 2.75 -23.25 -5.35
C LEU A 2 2.13 -21.92 -4.87
N GLY A 3 1.58 -21.10 -5.77
CA GLY A 3 0.67 -20.02 -5.38
C GLY A 3 -0.68 -20.64 -5.00
N ALA A 4 -1.17 -20.36 -3.79
CA ALA A 4 -2.51 -20.75 -3.40
C ALA A 4 -3.50 -19.81 -4.11
N GLU A 5 -4.16 -20.29 -5.16
CA GLU A 5 -5.37 -19.64 -5.68
C GLU A 5 -6.47 -19.82 -4.63
N GLN A 6 -6.87 -18.75 -3.95
CA GLN A 6 -8.06 -18.75 -3.10
C GLN A 6 -9.25 -18.15 -3.85
N SER A 7 -10.42 -18.72 -3.56
CA SER A 7 -11.48 -19.06 -4.51
C SER A 7 -12.25 -17.90 -5.16
N ILE A 8 -12.91 -18.25 -6.27
CA ILE A 8 -13.56 -17.42 -7.28
C ILE A 8 -15.06 -17.29 -7.00
N CYS A 9 -15.53 -16.06 -6.80
CA CYS A 9 -16.80 -15.54 -7.31
C CYS A 9 -16.65 -14.02 -7.55
N GLY A 10 -16.84 -13.56 -8.78
CA GLY A 10 -16.64 -12.16 -9.18
C GLY A 10 -15.50 -11.91 -10.20
N ASN A 11 -15.40 -10.66 -10.68
CA ASN A 11 -14.44 -10.23 -11.72
C ASN A 11 -13.01 -9.99 -11.18
N LEU A 12 -12.80 -10.14 -9.88
CA LEU A 12 -11.55 -9.85 -9.17
C LEU A 12 -10.98 -11.14 -8.56
N ARG A 13 -9.68 -11.37 -8.71
CA ARG A 13 -8.97 -12.51 -8.10
C ARG A 13 -7.79 -12.01 -7.29
N ALA A 14 -7.63 -12.56 -6.10
CA ALA A 14 -6.48 -12.34 -5.22
C ALA A 14 -5.53 -13.53 -5.35
N MET A 15 -4.27 -13.26 -5.67
CA MET A 15 -3.22 -14.26 -5.67
C MET A 15 -2.17 -13.87 -4.63
N VAL A 16 -1.92 -14.77 -3.69
CA VAL A 16 -0.89 -14.56 -2.67
C VAL A 16 0.39 -15.22 -3.15
N GLU A 17 1.44 -14.42 -3.30
CA GLU A 17 2.77 -14.89 -3.68
C GLU A 17 3.74 -14.64 -2.52
N GLN A 18 4.64 -15.61 -2.28
CA GLN A 18 5.69 -15.44 -1.29
C GLN A 18 6.88 -14.72 -1.94
N ALA A 19 7.24 -13.56 -1.41
CA ALA A 19 8.42 -12.81 -1.87
C ALA A 19 9.38 -12.57 -0.69
N GLY A 20 10.25 -13.55 -0.43
CA GLY A 20 11.24 -13.49 0.65
C GLY A 20 11.49 -14.86 1.27
N LYS A 21 12.64 -15.04 1.93
CA LYS A 21 12.87 -16.22 2.76
C LYS A 21 11.91 -16.13 3.96
N PRO A 22 11.12 -17.17 4.28
CA PRO A 22 10.24 -17.15 5.44
C PRO A 22 11.08 -16.88 6.70
N HIS A 23 10.56 -16.05 7.61
CA HIS A 23 11.04 -16.08 8.98
C HIS A 23 10.71 -17.47 9.55
N GLU A 24 11.72 -18.17 10.07
CA GLU A 24 11.74 -19.62 10.30
C GLU A 24 10.78 -20.12 11.42
N LYS A 25 9.75 -19.35 11.81
CA LYS A 25 8.90 -19.67 12.97
C LYS A 25 7.38 -19.72 12.76
N ASP A 26 6.82 -19.27 11.64
CA ASP A 26 5.39 -18.88 11.65
C ASP A 26 4.50 -19.68 10.69
N SER A 27 4.48 -21.01 10.82
CA SER A 27 3.45 -21.84 10.16
C SER A 27 2.16 -21.97 10.99
N ALA A 28 2.09 -21.34 12.17
CA ALA A 28 0.94 -21.43 13.10
C ALA A 28 0.45 -20.06 13.64
N SER A 29 0.99 -18.93 13.16
CA SER A 29 0.54 -17.60 13.59
C SER A 29 -0.71 -17.15 12.85
N ALA A 30 -1.52 -16.30 13.50
CA ALA A 30 -2.64 -15.63 12.84
C ALA A 30 -2.14 -14.85 11.60
N PRO A 31 -2.91 -14.80 10.50
CA PRO A 31 -2.52 -14.03 9.33
C PRO A 31 -2.35 -12.56 9.69
N MET A 32 -1.29 -11.94 9.14
CA MET A 32 -1.04 -10.51 9.32
C MET A 32 -2.24 -9.70 8.84
N LEU A 33 -2.79 -9.99 7.66
CA LEU A 33 -3.99 -9.33 7.15
C LEU A 33 -4.93 -10.40 6.57
N ALA A 34 -6.20 -10.37 6.94
CA ALA A 34 -7.20 -11.26 6.37
C ALA A 34 -8.47 -10.50 6.00
N ALA A 35 -9.07 -10.94 4.89
CA ALA A 35 -10.34 -10.50 4.37
C ALA A 35 -11.29 -11.70 4.31
N THR A 36 -12.47 -11.56 4.90
CA THR A 36 -13.48 -12.61 4.94
C THR A 36 -14.78 -12.10 4.35
N ASP A 37 -15.25 -12.82 3.33
CA ASP A 37 -16.49 -12.58 2.60
C ASP A 37 -16.71 -11.12 2.16
N LEU A 38 -15.64 -10.46 1.69
CA LEU A 38 -15.76 -9.07 1.25
C LEU A 38 -16.72 -8.94 0.07
N TYR A 39 -17.65 -7.99 0.20
CA TYR A 39 -18.59 -7.60 -0.84
C TYR A 39 -18.49 -6.09 -1.10
N CYS A 40 -18.50 -5.71 -2.37
CA CYS A 40 -18.54 -4.31 -2.75
C CYS A 40 -19.32 -4.12 -4.05
N GLU A 41 -20.22 -3.15 -4.01
CA GLU A 41 -21.06 -2.72 -5.12
C GLU A 41 -20.85 -1.23 -5.38
N ARG A 42 -20.87 -0.84 -6.65
CA ARG A 42 -20.84 0.57 -7.03
C ARG A 42 -21.70 0.80 -8.25
N ASP A 43 -22.57 1.81 -8.20
CA ASP A 43 -23.43 2.21 -9.32
C ASP A 43 -24.27 1.02 -9.85
N ASP A 44 -24.93 0.28 -8.95
CA ASP A 44 -25.72 -0.94 -9.22
C ASP A 44 -24.92 -2.09 -9.87
N ARG A 45 -23.58 -2.03 -9.79
CA ARG A 45 -22.67 -3.05 -10.32
C ARG A 45 -21.85 -3.67 -9.20
N ILE A 46 -22.01 -4.98 -9.03
CA ILE A 46 -21.16 -5.79 -8.14
C ILE A 46 -19.73 -5.79 -8.70
N LEU A 47 -18.79 -5.32 -7.90
CA LEU A 47 -17.36 -5.33 -8.25
C LEU A 47 -16.74 -6.68 -7.89
N PHE A 48 -16.99 -7.13 -6.65
CA PHE A 48 -16.61 -8.43 -6.13
C PHE A 48 -17.56 -8.83 -5.00
N GLU A 49 -17.74 -10.14 -4.85
CA GLU A 49 -18.61 -10.75 -3.83
C GLU A 49 -17.86 -11.94 -3.21
N LYS A 50 -17.99 -12.14 -1.90
CA LYS A 50 -17.32 -13.23 -1.17
C LYS A 50 -15.80 -13.30 -1.44
N LEU A 51 -15.16 -12.14 -1.57
CA LEU A 51 -13.72 -12.09 -1.78
C LEU A 51 -13.02 -12.42 -0.47
N ASN A 52 -12.28 -13.53 -0.48
CA ASN A 52 -11.56 -14.06 0.66
C ASN A 52 -10.07 -14.12 0.34
N PHE A 53 -9.23 -13.58 1.21
CA PHE A 53 -7.78 -13.74 1.12
C PHE A 53 -7.11 -13.59 2.49
N GLN A 54 -5.92 -14.17 2.61
CA GLN A 54 -5.07 -14.03 3.78
C GLN A 54 -3.65 -13.70 3.35
N LEU A 55 -3.00 -12.81 4.08
CA LEU A 55 -1.64 -12.37 3.83
C LEU A 55 -0.83 -12.57 5.12
N GLN A 56 0.24 -13.34 5.01
CA GLN A 56 1.21 -13.50 6.09
C GLN A 56 2.29 -12.42 6.01
N GLU A 57 3.04 -12.24 7.09
CA GLU A 57 4.22 -11.38 7.07
C GLU A 57 5.21 -11.80 5.97
N GLY A 58 5.80 -10.82 5.28
CA GLY A 58 6.75 -11.07 4.19
C GLY A 58 6.13 -11.62 2.89
N GLN A 59 4.80 -11.80 2.83
CA GLN A 59 4.12 -12.17 1.60
C GLN A 59 3.70 -10.93 0.79
N VAL A 60 3.55 -11.14 -0.51
CA VAL A 60 3.06 -10.13 -1.45
C VAL A 60 1.70 -10.58 -1.98
N LEU A 61 0.69 -9.73 -1.77
CA LEU A 61 -0.62 -9.91 -2.36
C LEU A 61 -0.66 -9.27 -3.75
N GLN A 62 -0.86 -10.07 -4.78
CA GLN A 62 -1.10 -9.58 -6.13
C GLN A 62 -2.61 -9.61 -6.44
N ILE A 63 -3.17 -8.43 -6.69
CA ILE A 63 -4.58 -8.27 -7.08
C ILE A 63 -4.69 -8.24 -8.61
N LYS A 64 -5.37 -9.22 -9.20
CA LYS A 64 -5.57 -9.34 -10.65
C LYS A 64 -7.06 -9.24 -11.02
N GLY A 65 -7.32 -8.72 -12.21
CA GLY A 65 -8.66 -8.64 -12.79
C GLY A 65 -8.73 -7.56 -13.87
N ASP A 66 -9.83 -7.54 -14.59
CA ASP A 66 -10.03 -6.63 -15.73
C ASP A 66 -10.19 -5.17 -15.32
N ASN A 67 -10.13 -4.25 -16.28
CA ASN A 67 -10.46 -2.86 -16.02
C ASN A 67 -11.91 -2.73 -15.53
N GLY A 68 -12.09 -2.05 -14.40
CA GLY A 68 -13.40 -1.95 -13.75
C GLY A 68 -13.77 -3.12 -12.84
N SER A 69 -12.89 -4.11 -12.63
CA SER A 69 -13.14 -5.21 -11.67
C SER A 69 -13.09 -4.82 -10.19
N GLY A 70 -12.77 -3.56 -9.87
CA GLY A 70 -12.71 -3.08 -8.49
C GLY A 70 -11.33 -3.12 -7.82
N LYS A 71 -10.23 -3.39 -8.53
CA LYS A 71 -8.85 -3.38 -7.97
C LYS A 71 -8.53 -2.12 -7.14
N THR A 72 -8.76 -0.95 -7.73
CA THR A 72 -8.52 0.34 -7.06
C THR A 72 -9.48 0.55 -5.89
N THR A 73 -10.72 0.06 -6.01
CA THR A 73 -11.71 0.10 -4.94
C THR A 73 -11.27 -0.74 -3.76
N LEU A 74 -10.80 -1.97 -3.99
CA LEU A 74 -10.25 -2.85 -2.96
C LEU A 74 -9.02 -2.22 -2.28
N LEU A 75 -8.08 -1.68 -3.06
CA LEU A 75 -6.91 -1.00 -2.48
C LEU A 75 -7.30 0.20 -1.62
N ARG A 76 -8.31 0.98 -2.03
CA ARG A 76 -8.81 2.10 -1.23
C ARG A 76 -9.51 1.63 0.05
N MET A 77 -10.29 0.57 -0.02
CA MET A 77 -10.93 -0.06 1.14
C MET A 77 -9.90 -0.51 2.17
N LEU A 78 -8.86 -1.25 1.74
CA LEU A 78 -7.78 -1.68 2.62
C LEU A 78 -7.00 -0.50 3.24
N CYS A 79 -7.09 0.70 2.65
CA CYS A 79 -6.48 1.90 3.18
C CYS A 79 -7.43 2.78 4.01
N GLY A 80 -8.67 2.33 4.28
CA GLY A 80 -9.68 3.15 4.97
C GLY A 80 -10.13 4.38 4.16
N LEU A 81 -9.92 4.37 2.83
CA LEU A 81 -10.32 5.44 1.92
C LEU A 81 -11.68 5.17 1.27
N ASN A 82 -12.30 4.03 1.56
CA ASN A 82 -13.64 3.67 1.11
C ASN A 82 -14.26 2.65 2.07
N ASP A 83 -15.29 3.09 2.78
CA ASP A 83 -15.98 2.29 3.80
C ASP A 83 -17.27 1.65 3.27
N SER A 84 -17.58 1.82 1.98
CA SER A 84 -18.74 1.20 1.34
C SER A 84 -18.44 -0.25 0.93
N TYR A 85 -18.42 -1.14 1.92
CA TYR A 85 -18.26 -2.59 1.75
C TYR A 85 -18.93 -3.38 2.86
N GLU A 86 -19.17 -4.66 2.59
CA GLU A 86 -19.57 -5.64 3.60
C GLU A 86 -18.49 -6.72 3.73
N GLY A 87 -18.58 -7.52 4.80
CA GLY A 87 -17.57 -8.51 5.17
C GLY A 87 -16.62 -7.99 6.26
N GLU A 88 -15.56 -8.74 6.50
CA GLU A 88 -14.66 -8.49 7.63
C GLU A 88 -13.21 -8.32 7.19
N LEU A 89 -12.53 -7.36 7.81
CA LEU A 89 -11.08 -7.18 7.73
C LEU A 89 -10.48 -7.38 9.12
N SER A 90 -9.39 -8.14 9.20
CA SER A 90 -8.63 -8.31 10.44
C SER A 90 -7.13 -8.15 10.23
N TRP A 91 -6.46 -7.62 11.25
CA TRP A 91 -5.02 -7.43 11.30
C TRP A 91 -4.45 -8.20 12.50
N TYR A 92 -3.53 -9.15 12.26
CA TYR A 92 -3.04 -10.12 13.25
C TYR A 92 -4.16 -10.84 14.01
N GLY A 93 -5.26 -11.15 13.32
CA GLY A 93 -6.45 -11.79 13.90
C GLY A 93 -7.35 -10.86 14.72
N GLN A 94 -7.02 -9.58 14.89
CA GLN A 94 -7.89 -8.59 15.52
C GLN A 94 -8.77 -7.90 14.47
N PRO A 95 -10.08 -7.70 14.72
CA PRO A 95 -10.94 -6.96 13.81
C PRO A 95 -10.42 -5.54 13.57
N MET A 96 -10.57 -5.03 12.34
CA MET A 96 -10.09 -3.68 11.98
C MET A 96 -10.72 -2.59 12.87
N SER A 97 -11.95 -2.78 13.35
CA SER A 97 -12.63 -1.87 14.29
C SER A 97 -11.90 -1.67 15.62
N GLU A 98 -11.03 -2.61 16.01
CA GLU A 98 -10.28 -2.57 17.29
C GLU A 98 -8.83 -2.11 17.12
N CYS A 99 -8.28 -2.19 15.89
CA CYS A 99 -6.86 -1.97 15.62
C CYS A 99 -6.58 -1.00 14.46
N ALA A 100 -7.60 -0.29 13.97
CA ALA A 100 -7.50 0.62 12.82
C ALA A 100 -6.34 1.62 12.94
N ASP A 101 -6.21 2.31 14.09
CA ASP A 101 -5.17 3.33 14.28
C ASP A 101 -3.76 2.74 14.11
N ALA A 102 -3.50 1.62 14.79
CA ALA A 102 -2.22 0.92 14.73
C ALA A 102 -1.95 0.34 13.33
N PHE A 103 -2.98 -0.17 12.65
CA PHE A 103 -2.88 -0.67 11.28
C PHE A 103 -2.54 0.47 10.30
N TYR A 104 -3.24 1.61 10.36
CA TYR A 104 -3.01 2.73 9.45
C TYR A 104 -1.68 3.45 9.68
N ASP A 105 -1.16 3.42 10.92
CA ASP A 105 0.20 3.88 11.22
C ASP A 105 1.27 3.01 10.55
N ALA A 106 1.08 1.69 10.54
CA ALA A 106 1.94 0.72 9.86
C ALA A 106 1.74 0.71 8.33
N LEU A 107 0.66 1.29 7.82
CA LEU A 107 0.31 1.26 6.41
C LEU A 107 1.01 2.37 5.59
N LEU A 108 1.59 1.96 4.46
CA LEU A 108 2.06 2.85 3.40
C LEU A 108 1.24 2.62 2.13
N TYR A 109 0.43 3.61 1.75
CA TYR A 109 -0.32 3.59 0.50
C TYR A 109 0.36 4.44 -0.59
N ILE A 110 0.71 3.81 -1.71
CA ILE A 110 1.25 4.48 -2.91
C ILE A 110 0.18 4.50 -3.99
N GLY A 111 -0.57 5.61 -4.05
CA GLY A 111 -1.63 5.81 -5.03
C GLY A 111 -1.15 6.19 -6.45
N HIS A 112 -2.08 6.17 -7.40
CA HIS A 112 -1.83 6.45 -8.83
C HIS A 112 -1.43 7.92 -9.14
N ARG A 113 -1.74 8.85 -8.23
CA ARG A 113 -1.23 10.23 -8.29
C ARG A 113 -0.23 10.42 -7.18
N VAL A 114 0.97 10.84 -7.55
CA VAL A 114 2.03 11.19 -6.62
C VAL A 114 1.54 12.36 -5.79
N GLY A 115 1.31 12.17 -4.48
CA GLY A 115 1.00 13.22 -3.51
C GLY A 115 2.19 14.13 -3.22
N VAL A 116 2.96 14.47 -4.26
CA VAL A 116 4.10 15.38 -4.19
C VAL A 116 3.59 16.78 -4.53
N ASN A 117 3.76 17.69 -3.59
CA ASN A 117 3.57 19.10 -3.82
C ASN A 117 4.68 19.57 -4.77
N LYS A 118 4.30 19.93 -5.99
CA LYS A 118 5.23 20.31 -7.06
C LYS A 118 5.96 21.64 -6.81
N ILE A 119 5.45 22.45 -5.87
CA ILE A 119 6.07 23.71 -5.45
C ILE A 119 7.23 23.42 -4.49
N LEU A 120 7.08 22.37 -3.67
CA LEU A 120 8.08 21.97 -2.68
C LEU A 120 9.20 21.16 -3.34
N THR A 121 10.40 21.26 -2.77
CA THR A 121 11.56 20.41 -3.08
C THR A 121 11.32 18.98 -2.57
N PRO A 122 12.10 17.97 -3.04
CA PRO A 122 12.04 16.61 -2.50
C PRO A 122 12.24 16.56 -0.99
N ARG A 123 13.18 17.36 -0.44
CA ARG A 123 13.41 17.47 1.00
C ARG A 123 12.18 18.01 1.74
N GLU A 124 11.59 19.09 1.25
CA GLU A 124 10.39 19.69 1.85
C GLU A 124 9.17 18.77 1.75
N ASN A 125 8.98 18.06 0.63
CA ASN A 125 7.93 17.07 0.48
C ASN A 125 8.07 15.94 1.51
N LEU A 126 9.30 15.47 1.75
CA LEU A 126 9.57 14.40 2.70
C LEU A 126 9.44 14.90 4.15
N ALA A 127 9.99 16.07 4.47
CA ALA A 127 9.86 16.71 5.77
C ALA A 127 8.39 16.95 6.13
N TRP A 128 7.61 17.51 5.19
CA TRP A 128 6.17 17.75 5.36
C TRP A 128 5.37 16.46 5.49
N SER A 129 5.66 15.45 4.65
CA SER A 129 4.95 14.16 4.73
C SER A 129 5.25 13.42 6.02
N CYS A 130 6.48 13.53 6.53
CA CYS A 130 6.87 12.85 7.75
C CYS A 130 6.37 13.59 8.98
N SER A 131 6.39 14.92 9.01
CA SER A 131 5.94 15.71 10.18
C SER A 131 4.47 15.48 10.54
N LEU A 132 3.66 14.98 9.59
CA LEU A 132 2.29 14.51 9.85
C LEU A 132 2.22 13.24 10.73
N ARG A 133 3.29 12.45 10.80
CA ARG A 133 3.39 11.21 11.60
C ARG A 133 4.42 11.32 12.74
N ARG A 134 5.61 11.84 12.45
CA ARG A 134 6.71 12.01 13.41
C ARG A 134 7.65 13.13 13.00
N GLN A 135 8.33 13.73 13.97
CA GLN A 135 9.48 14.58 13.65
C GLN A 135 10.62 13.70 13.12
N VAL A 136 11.22 14.13 12.01
CA VAL A 136 12.33 13.43 11.34
C VAL A 136 13.48 14.40 11.20
N ARG A 137 14.70 13.94 11.51
CA ARG A 137 15.89 14.78 11.36
C ARG A 137 16.31 14.87 9.90
N ASN A 138 17.02 15.95 9.54
CA ASN A 138 17.46 16.17 8.16
C ASN A 138 18.40 15.06 7.64
N ASP A 139 19.22 14.46 8.50
CA ASP A 139 20.09 13.34 8.13
C ASP A 139 19.33 12.06 7.77
N GLU A 140 18.18 11.81 8.39
CA GLU A 140 17.28 10.70 8.01
C GLU A 140 16.63 10.96 6.64
N ILE A 141 16.22 12.21 6.39
CA ILE A 141 15.65 12.65 5.12
C ILE A 141 16.68 12.50 4.00
N ASP A 142 17.91 12.98 4.22
CA ASP A 142 19.02 12.84 3.26
C ASP A 142 19.35 11.38 2.96
N SER A 143 19.37 10.55 3.99
CA SER A 143 19.60 9.11 3.83
C SER A 143 18.49 8.45 3.00
N ALA A 144 17.24 8.86 3.16
CA ALA A 144 16.14 8.36 2.34
C ALA A 144 16.21 8.87 0.89
N LEU A 145 16.51 10.16 0.68
CA LEU A 145 16.72 10.74 -0.65
C LEU A 145 17.84 10.05 -1.42
N LEU A 146 18.93 9.72 -0.73
CA LEU A 146 20.04 8.95 -1.29
C LEU A 146 19.58 7.57 -1.77
N LYS A 147 18.83 6.84 -0.94
CA LYS A 147 18.35 5.48 -1.26
C LYS A 147 17.41 5.45 -2.48
N VAL A 148 16.67 6.53 -2.74
CA VAL A 148 15.78 6.65 -3.91
C VAL A 148 16.45 7.27 -5.13
N GLY A 149 17.77 7.53 -5.07
CA GLY A 149 18.55 8.01 -6.21
C GLY A 149 18.40 9.51 -6.49
N LEU A 150 18.02 10.31 -5.50
CA LEU A 150 17.84 11.78 -5.62
C LEU A 150 19.02 12.60 -5.09
N ARG A 151 20.20 11.99 -4.94
CA ARG A 151 21.42 12.68 -4.52
C ARG A 151 21.79 13.80 -5.51
N GLY A 152 21.97 15.02 -5.01
CA GLY A 152 22.25 16.23 -5.81
C GLY A 152 21.02 16.97 -6.34
N PHE A 153 19.80 16.49 -6.03
CA PHE A 153 18.54 17.14 -6.41
C PHE A 153 17.64 17.45 -5.19
N GLU A 154 18.21 17.39 -3.98
CA GLU A 154 17.49 17.47 -2.71
C GLU A 154 16.69 18.77 -2.56
N ASP A 155 17.25 19.87 -3.09
CA ASP A 155 16.70 21.22 -3.01
C ASP A 155 16.25 21.76 -4.39
N SER A 156 16.16 20.89 -5.40
CA SER A 156 15.64 21.25 -6.72
C SER A 156 14.11 21.28 -6.69
N GLN A 157 13.48 22.29 -7.27
CA GLN A 157 12.02 22.35 -7.37
C GLN A 157 11.48 21.16 -8.17
N CYS A 158 10.48 20.44 -7.65
CA CYS A 158 9.95 19.24 -8.30
C CYS A 158 9.33 19.51 -9.70
N PHE A 159 9.11 20.76 -10.08
CA PHE A 159 8.63 21.17 -11.41
C PHE A 159 9.65 20.96 -12.54
N THR A 160 10.96 21.02 -12.28
CA THR A 160 12.01 20.87 -13.31
C THR A 160 12.45 19.42 -13.56
N LEU A 161 11.87 18.44 -12.84
CA LEU A 161 12.27 17.03 -12.92
C LEU A 161 11.56 16.21 -14.01
N SER A 162 10.63 16.80 -14.79
CA SER A 162 9.68 16.01 -15.60
C SER A 162 9.78 16.12 -17.13
N ALA A 163 10.93 16.44 -17.73
CA ALA A 163 11.02 16.53 -19.20
C ALA A 163 12.34 16.03 -19.84
N GLY A 164 13.02 15.06 -19.24
CA GLY A 164 14.19 14.40 -19.84
C GLY A 164 13.92 12.93 -20.24
N PRO A 165 14.68 12.34 -21.18
CA PRO A 165 14.48 10.98 -21.69
C PRO A 165 14.69 9.85 -20.66
N HIS A 166 15.03 10.19 -19.41
CA HIS A 166 15.13 9.25 -18.30
C HIS A 166 14.10 9.64 -17.23
N PRO A 167 12.92 9.00 -17.18
CA PRO A 167 11.95 9.26 -16.13
C PRO A 167 12.46 8.66 -14.81
N ARG A 168 13.27 9.43 -14.09
CA ARG A 168 13.64 9.16 -12.69
C ARG A 168 12.70 10.02 -11.86
N GLY A 169 11.53 9.53 -11.49
CA GLY A 169 11.40 8.46 -10.53
C GLY A 169 10.80 9.12 -9.29
N SER A 170 9.47 9.07 -9.19
CA SER A 170 8.75 9.42 -7.97
C SER A 170 8.61 8.19 -7.06
N PRO A 171 9.60 7.86 -6.22
CA PRO A 171 9.30 7.09 -5.01
C PRO A 171 9.91 7.75 -3.77
N THR A 172 9.89 9.08 -3.62
CA THR A 172 10.50 9.73 -2.45
C THR A 172 9.82 9.38 -1.12
N ARG A 173 8.55 8.96 -1.15
CA ARG A 173 7.78 8.67 0.08
C ARG A 173 8.06 7.28 0.69
N ALA A 174 8.68 6.37 -0.06
CA ALA A 174 8.65 4.94 0.27
C ALA A 174 9.67 4.47 1.32
N MET A 175 10.50 5.36 1.89
CA MET A 175 11.64 4.91 2.71
C MET A 175 11.79 5.55 4.10
N VAL A 176 10.86 6.41 4.54
CA VAL A 176 10.94 7.07 5.86
C VAL A 176 9.89 6.56 6.87
N SER A 177 8.93 5.75 6.42
CA SER A 177 7.88 5.17 7.27
C SER A 177 8.23 3.79 7.84
N GLY A 178 9.52 3.48 7.96
CA GLY A 178 10.00 2.31 8.70
C GLY A 178 10.57 2.73 10.04
#